data_AF-A0A346PNV9-F1
#
_entry.id   AF-A0A346PNV9-F1
#
_cell.length_a   1.000
_cell.length_b   1.000
_cell.length_c   1.000
_cell.angle_alpha   90.00
_cell.angle_beta   90.00
_cell.angle_gamma   90.00
#
_symmetry.space_group_name_H-M   'P 1'
#
loop_
_entity.id
_entity.type
_entity.pdbx_description
1 polymer ?
#
loop_
_entity_poly.entity_id
_entity_poly.type
_entity_poly.pdbx_seq_one_letter_code
_entity_poly.pdbx_strand_id
1 'polypeptide(L)'
;MTGTDHDDVESDGGQDADPSEADEIHGYAVDDGGDEDPGSTAEDAAAEAQSLDREEMAELQATTEVVESPVVKTASRTVTPFVVAFGIYLTLFGTSLPGGAFQGGVVMASTIVLVAMAFGFGPTQEWLDGRALAGLFILGAAIFGAVAFGALLYGGDVLELFVFPLSVENMVKLVEVAIAALVAGVIIGLVVWLAAGFGEGGESI
;
A
#
# COMPACT_ATOMS: atom_id res chain seq x y z
N MET A 1 45.50 42.04 42.71
CA MET A 1 45.22 43.46 42.45
C MET A 1 43.75 43.64 42.74
N THR A 2 43.46 44.04 44.00
CA THR A 2 42.90 45.37 44.38
C THR A 2 41.40 45.41 44.07
N GLY A 3 40.47 45.41 45.03
CA GLY A 3 40.49 45.91 46.40
C GLY A 3 39.53 47.11 46.49
N THR A 4 38.71 47.13 47.55
CA THR A 4 38.00 48.29 48.18
C THR A 4 36.89 48.96 47.34
N ASP A 5 35.73 49.38 47.88
CA ASP A 5 35.40 49.85 49.23
C ASP A 5 33.94 49.61 49.63
N HIS A 6 33.75 49.54 50.95
CA HIS A 6 32.52 49.74 51.72
C HIS A 6 32.03 51.20 51.61
N ASP A 7 30.74 51.44 51.82
CA ASP A 7 30.31 52.45 52.79
C ASP A 7 28.81 52.31 53.12
N ASP A 8 28.57 52.42 54.43
CA ASP A 8 27.35 52.20 55.17
C ASP A 8 26.35 53.36 55.10
N VAL A 9 25.06 53.06 55.30
CA VAL A 9 24.13 53.98 55.97
C VAL A 9 23.25 53.16 56.94
N GLU A 10 23.55 53.30 58.23
CA GLU A 10 22.63 53.06 59.34
C GLU A 10 21.52 54.12 59.39
N SER A 11 20.34 53.73 59.86
CA SER A 11 19.53 54.57 60.75
C SER A 11 18.57 53.72 61.58
N ASP A 12 19.04 53.45 62.80
CA ASP A 12 18.40 53.37 64.11
C ASP A 12 16.86 53.51 64.24
N GLY A 13 16.32 52.78 65.23
CA GLY A 13 14.96 52.96 65.74
C GLY A 13 14.41 51.71 66.42
N GLY A 14 14.89 51.41 67.64
CA GLY A 14 14.52 50.25 68.43
C GLY A 14 13.11 50.26 69.05
N GLN A 15 12.88 49.17 69.79
CA GLN A 15 11.91 48.97 70.88
C GLN A 15 10.42 49.05 70.51
N ASP A 16 9.73 47.89 70.55
CA ASP A 16 8.90 47.51 71.70
C ASP A 16 8.18 46.18 71.43
N ALA A 17 8.25 45.29 72.41
CA ALA A 17 7.49 44.04 72.47
C ALA A 17 6.31 44.23 73.43
N ASP A 18 5.08 43.96 72.98
CA ASP A 18 4.03 43.20 73.71
C ASP A 18 2.75 43.06 72.85
N PRO A 19 1.84 42.09 73.12
CA PRO A 19 1.34 41.18 72.10
C PRO A 19 -0.19 41.07 72.18
N SER A 20 -0.93 41.62 71.23
CA SER A 20 -2.38 41.40 71.24
C SER A 20 -2.93 41.35 69.84
N GLU A 21 -3.47 40.18 69.56
CA GLU A 21 -4.60 39.96 68.66
C GLU A 21 -4.21 39.92 67.19
N ALA A 22 -3.83 38.70 66.80
CA ALA A 22 -3.79 38.22 65.43
C ALA A 22 -5.11 38.56 64.74
N ASP A 23 -5.00 39.42 63.74
CA ASP A 23 -6.01 39.75 62.76
C ASP A 23 -6.64 38.46 62.21
N GLU A 24 -7.97 38.44 62.22
CA GLU A 24 -8.82 37.34 61.77
C GLU A 24 -8.40 36.91 60.36
N ILE A 25 -7.75 35.74 60.28
CA ILE A 25 -7.45 35.08 59.02
C ILE A 25 -8.77 34.77 58.32
N HIS A 26 -8.93 35.40 57.16
CA HIS A 26 -9.91 35.12 56.11
C HIS A 26 -10.48 33.70 56.19
N GLY A 27 -11.77 33.63 56.55
CA GLY A 27 -12.56 32.42 56.40
C GLY A 27 -12.53 31.96 54.95
N TYR A 28 -11.77 30.89 54.69
CA TYR A 28 -12.06 30.02 53.57
C TYR A 28 -13.39 29.36 53.91
N ALA A 29 -14.42 29.63 53.11
CA ALA A 29 -15.60 28.80 53.12
C ALA A 29 -15.12 27.38 52.80
N VAL A 30 -15.22 26.48 53.78
CA VAL A 30 -15.19 25.05 53.50
C VAL A 30 -16.45 24.84 52.68
N ASP A 31 -16.29 24.70 51.37
CA ASP A 31 -17.34 24.22 50.48
C ASP A 31 -17.71 22.83 51.00
N ASP A 32 -18.84 22.79 51.72
CA ASP A 32 -19.45 21.62 52.28
C ASP A 32 -19.82 20.75 51.08
N GLY A 33 -19.02 19.71 50.85
CA GLY A 33 -19.15 18.78 49.74
C GLY A 33 -20.60 18.50 49.40
N GLY A 34 -21.03 19.04 48.26
CA GLY A 34 -22.03 18.37 47.46
C GLY A 34 -21.50 16.98 47.15
N ASP A 35 -22.40 16.02 47.02
CA ASP A 35 -22.12 14.64 46.65
C ASP A 35 -21.44 14.58 45.27
N GLU A 36 -20.16 14.96 45.17
CA GLU A 36 -19.31 14.70 44.02
C GLU A 36 -18.96 13.22 44.12
N ASP A 37 -19.78 12.39 43.47
CA ASP A 37 -19.47 11.00 43.24
C ASP A 37 -18.05 10.92 42.64
N PRO A 38 -17.05 10.39 43.37
CA PRO A 38 -15.69 10.26 42.86
C PRO A 38 -15.63 9.35 41.62
N GLY A 39 -16.68 8.56 41.38
CA GLY A 39 -16.87 7.80 40.16
C GLY A 39 -17.15 8.69 38.94
N SER A 40 -17.85 9.81 39.10
CA SER A 40 -18.22 10.71 37.99
C SER A 40 -17.03 11.42 37.38
N THR A 41 -16.08 11.88 38.18
CA THR A 41 -14.86 12.55 37.70
C THR A 41 -13.89 11.58 37.02
N ALA A 42 -13.83 10.32 37.48
CA ALA A 42 -13.04 9.27 36.85
C ALA A 42 -13.69 8.77 35.54
N GLU A 43 -15.02 8.64 35.50
CA GLU A 43 -15.77 8.32 34.29
C GLU A 43 -15.70 9.46 33.26
N ASP A 44 -15.81 10.72 33.69
CA ASP A 44 -15.70 11.88 32.80
C ASP A 44 -14.29 12.00 32.22
N ALA A 45 -13.25 11.84 33.04
CA ALA A 45 -11.87 11.85 32.57
C ALA A 45 -11.56 10.67 31.62
N ALA A 46 -12.15 9.49 31.87
CA ALA A 46 -12.02 8.34 30.99
C ALA A 46 -12.78 8.52 29.67
N ALA A 47 -13.95 9.17 29.71
CA ALA A 47 -14.73 9.50 28.52
C ALA A 47 -14.01 10.56 27.65
N GLU A 48 -13.40 11.55 28.29
CA GLU A 48 -12.63 12.61 27.62
C GLU A 48 -11.35 12.05 26.96
N ALA A 49 -10.60 11.20 27.67
CA ALA A 49 -9.45 10.49 27.11
C ALA A 49 -9.85 9.61 25.91
N GLN A 50 -10.97 8.89 26.00
CA GLN A 50 -11.49 8.09 24.89
C GLN A 50 -11.96 8.93 23.70
N SER A 51 -12.47 10.15 23.92
CA SER A 51 -12.82 11.05 22.84
C SER A 51 -11.60 11.63 22.14
N LEU A 52 -10.57 12.00 22.90
CA LEU A 52 -9.31 12.52 22.37
C LEU A 52 -8.58 11.46 21.55
N ASP A 53 -8.48 10.22 22.06
CA ASP A 53 -7.91 9.10 21.32
C ASP A 53 -8.69 8.81 20.02
N ARG A 54 -10.02 8.96 20.03
CA ARG A 54 -10.87 8.76 18.84
C ARG A 54 -10.72 9.87 17.82
N GLU A 55 -10.62 11.12 18.26
CA GLU A 55 -10.37 12.29 17.40
C GLU A 55 -8.97 12.23 16.80
N GLU A 56 -7.95 11.89 17.60
CA GLU A 56 -6.57 11.69 17.12
C GLU A 56 -6.50 10.52 16.13
N MET A 57 -7.19 9.42 16.39
CA MET A 57 -7.31 8.30 15.44
C MET A 57 -8.06 8.69 14.16
N ALA A 58 -9.10 9.52 14.26
CA ALA A 58 -9.84 10.03 13.09
C ALA A 58 -8.99 11.01 12.26
N GLU A 59 -8.16 11.84 12.89
CA GLU A 59 -7.22 12.75 12.24
C GLU A 59 -6.06 11.98 11.59
N LEU A 60 -5.54 10.94 12.25
CA LEU A 60 -4.56 10.01 11.69
C LEU A 60 -5.15 9.24 10.50
N GLN A 61 -6.43 8.84 10.56
CA GLN A 61 -7.12 8.23 9.43
C GLN A 61 -7.34 9.23 8.28
N ALA A 62 -7.69 10.48 8.57
CA ALA A 62 -7.88 11.53 7.58
C ALA A 62 -6.55 11.95 6.89
N THR A 63 -5.43 11.93 7.62
CA THR A 63 -4.10 12.20 7.05
C THR A 63 -3.51 11.01 6.28
N THR A 64 -3.97 9.79 6.58
CA THR A 64 -3.57 8.56 5.87
C THR A 64 -4.53 8.20 4.73
N GLU A 65 -5.65 8.93 4.58
CA GLU A 65 -6.57 8.74 3.47
C GLU A 65 -5.83 9.07 2.17
N VAL A 66 -5.48 8.01 1.42
CA VAL A 66 -4.81 8.13 0.13
C VAL A 66 -5.76 8.84 -0.82
N VAL A 67 -5.59 10.15 -0.97
CA VAL A 67 -6.40 10.96 -1.88
C VAL A 67 -6.13 10.49 -3.31
N GLU A 68 -7.08 9.77 -3.88
CA GLU A 68 -6.99 9.28 -5.24
C GLU A 68 -6.97 10.45 -6.23
N SER A 69 -5.84 10.67 -6.92
CA SER A 69 -5.70 11.80 -7.84
C SER A 69 -6.51 11.59 -9.13
N PRO A 70 -7.47 12.48 -9.47
CA PRO A 70 -8.22 12.41 -10.72
C PRO A 70 -7.33 12.49 -11.95
N VAL A 71 -6.20 13.20 -11.85
CA VAL A 71 -5.19 13.32 -12.92
C VAL A 71 -4.52 11.97 -13.14
N VAL A 72 -4.10 11.27 -12.07
CA VAL A 72 -3.45 9.95 -12.16
C VAL A 72 -4.42 8.90 -12.73
N LYS A 73 -5.68 8.88 -12.29
CA LYS A 73 -6.72 8.01 -12.85
C LYS A 73 -6.92 8.22 -14.35
N THR A 74 -7.05 9.48 -14.76
CA THR A 74 -7.26 9.86 -16.16
C THR A 74 -6.04 9.51 -17.02
N ALA A 75 -4.84 9.85 -16.55
CA ALA A 75 -3.60 9.54 -17.24
C ALA A 75 -3.41 8.02 -17.41
N SER A 76 -3.62 7.25 -16.33
CA SER A 76 -3.49 5.79 -16.35
C SER A 76 -4.47 5.17 -17.34
N ARG A 77 -5.75 5.54 -17.28
CA ARG A 77 -6.78 5.07 -18.22
C ARG A 77 -6.46 5.40 -19.67
N THR A 78 -5.85 6.55 -19.92
CA THR A 78 -5.47 7.00 -21.27
C THR A 78 -4.26 6.22 -21.79
N VAL A 79 -3.26 5.97 -20.94
CA VAL A 79 -1.98 5.34 -21.32
C VAL A 79 -2.08 3.83 -21.42
N THR A 80 -2.89 3.17 -20.58
CA THR A 80 -3.08 1.71 -20.57
C THR A 80 -3.23 1.06 -21.95
N PRO A 81 -4.15 1.49 -22.85
CA PRO A 81 -4.29 0.85 -24.16
C PRO A 81 -3.01 0.93 -25.01
N PHE A 82 -2.22 2.00 -24.90
CA PHE A 82 -0.96 2.14 -25.62
C PHE A 82 0.12 1.21 -25.06
N VAL A 83 0.19 1.05 -23.73
CA VAL A 83 1.15 0.14 -23.10
C VAL A 83 0.81 -1.32 -23.42
N VAL A 84 -0.48 -1.70 -23.41
CA VAL A 84 -0.91 -3.03 -23.86
C VAL A 84 -0.54 -3.26 -25.33
N ALA A 85 -0.84 -2.31 -26.21
CA ALA A 85 -0.49 -2.41 -27.63
C ALA A 85 1.03 -2.53 -27.85
N PHE A 86 1.83 -1.79 -27.07
CA PHE A 86 3.28 -1.90 -27.10
C PHE A 86 3.77 -3.27 -26.60
N GLY A 87 3.17 -3.82 -25.55
CA GLY A 87 3.46 -5.18 -25.08
C GLY A 87 3.16 -6.24 -26.14
N ILE A 88 2.02 -6.13 -26.82
CA ILE A 88 1.67 -6.99 -27.97
C ILE A 88 2.69 -6.85 -29.10
N TYR A 89 3.10 -5.63 -29.43
CA TYR A 89 4.13 -5.37 -30.43
C TYR A 89 5.46 -6.04 -30.07
N LEU A 90 5.94 -5.91 -28.83
CA LEU A 90 7.16 -6.57 -28.36
C LEU A 90 7.06 -8.09 -28.46
N THR A 91 5.88 -8.66 -28.21
CA THR A 91 5.63 -10.10 -28.35
C THR A 91 5.65 -10.55 -29.81
N LEU A 92 4.99 -9.84 -30.72
CA LEU A 92 4.82 -10.30 -32.12
C LEU A 92 6.03 -10.06 -33.03
N PHE A 93 6.92 -9.14 -32.66
CA PHE A 93 8.07 -8.73 -33.44
C PHE A 93 9.41 -9.06 -32.76
N GLY A 94 9.40 -9.85 -31.69
CA GLY A 94 10.58 -10.22 -30.90
C GLY A 94 11.64 -11.00 -31.68
N THR A 95 11.26 -11.68 -32.76
CA THR A 95 12.19 -12.39 -33.65
C THR A 95 13.04 -11.48 -34.53
N SER A 96 12.57 -10.25 -34.76
CA SER A 96 13.15 -9.33 -35.75
C SER A 96 13.71 -8.06 -35.11
N LEU A 97 13.24 -7.71 -33.91
CA LEU A 97 13.59 -6.50 -33.18
C LEU A 97 13.88 -6.84 -31.71
N PRO A 98 14.63 -5.99 -30.97
CA PRO A 98 14.79 -6.16 -29.54
C PRO A 98 13.42 -6.25 -28.85
N GLY A 99 13.18 -7.33 -28.13
CA GLY A 99 11.85 -7.66 -27.63
C GLY A 99 11.71 -9.13 -27.26
N GLY A 100 10.49 -9.64 -27.42
CA GLY A 100 10.17 -11.05 -27.22
C GLY A 100 9.01 -11.26 -26.26
N ALA A 101 8.57 -12.51 -26.20
CA ALA A 101 7.44 -12.97 -25.41
C ALA A 101 7.50 -12.55 -23.93
N PHE A 102 8.64 -12.75 -23.28
CA PHE A 102 8.80 -12.43 -21.87
C PHE A 102 8.64 -10.93 -21.61
N GLN A 103 9.34 -10.10 -22.36
CA GLN A 103 9.29 -8.63 -22.20
C GLN A 103 7.89 -8.09 -22.51
N GLY A 104 7.27 -8.56 -23.59
CA GLY A 104 5.89 -8.19 -23.93
C GLY A 104 4.89 -8.60 -22.84
N GLY A 105 5.03 -9.81 -22.30
CA GLY A 105 4.24 -10.31 -21.16
C GLY A 105 4.38 -9.44 -19.91
N VAL A 106 5.62 -9.07 -19.53
CA VAL A 106 5.91 -8.17 -18.40
C VAL A 106 5.30 -6.79 -18.62
N VAL A 107 5.42 -6.21 -19.82
CA VAL A 107 4.84 -4.90 -20.15
C VAL A 107 3.32 -4.95 -20.03
N MET A 108 2.66 -5.98 -20.56
CA MET A 108 1.21 -6.15 -20.41
C MET A 108 0.80 -6.31 -18.94
N ALA A 109 1.52 -7.11 -18.14
CA ALA A 109 1.25 -7.26 -16.72
C ALA A 109 1.43 -5.96 -15.93
N SER A 110 2.41 -5.13 -16.29
CA SER A 110 2.66 -3.84 -15.64
C SER A 110 1.48 -2.87 -15.77
N THR A 111 0.63 -3.02 -16.80
CA THR A 111 -0.58 -2.21 -16.94
C THR A 111 -1.59 -2.46 -15.83
N ILE A 112 -1.65 -3.69 -15.30
CA ILE A 112 -2.48 -4.00 -14.14
C ILE A 112 -1.93 -3.32 -12.89
N VAL A 113 -0.61 -3.32 -12.71
CA VAL A 113 0.03 -2.59 -11.59
C VAL A 113 -0.26 -1.10 -11.68
N LEU A 114 -0.17 -0.51 -12.88
CA LEU A 114 -0.52 0.89 -13.13
C LEU A 114 -1.97 1.18 -12.75
N VAL A 115 -2.91 0.32 -13.19
CA VAL A 115 -4.34 0.47 -12.86
C VAL A 115 -4.57 0.31 -11.35
N ALA A 116 -3.95 -0.67 -10.70
CA ALA A 116 -4.07 -0.89 -9.27
C ALA A 116 -3.56 0.31 -8.45
N MET A 117 -2.43 0.89 -8.86
CA MET A 117 -1.89 2.10 -8.22
C MET A 117 -2.78 3.33 -8.45
N ALA A 118 -3.50 3.40 -9.56
CA ALA A 118 -4.33 4.55 -9.91
C ALA A 118 -5.76 4.49 -9.34
N PHE A 119 -6.33 3.29 -9.22
CA PHE A 119 -7.73 3.06 -8.81
C PHE A 119 -7.87 2.27 -7.49
N GLY A 120 -6.75 1.95 -6.84
CA GLY A 120 -6.72 1.13 -5.63
C GLY A 120 -6.69 -0.37 -5.93
N PHE A 121 -6.10 -1.13 -5.00
CA PHE A 121 -5.94 -2.58 -5.13
C PHE A 121 -7.26 -3.34 -4.91
N GLY A 122 -8.14 -2.90 -4.00
CA GLY A 122 -9.43 -3.56 -3.75
C GLY A 122 -10.31 -3.65 -4.99
N PRO A 123 -10.69 -2.52 -5.62
CA PRO A 123 -11.47 -2.54 -6.86
C PRO A 123 -10.79 -3.32 -7.99
N THR A 124 -9.46 -3.30 -8.05
CA THR A 124 -8.69 -4.04 -9.06
C THR A 124 -8.76 -5.55 -8.85
N GLN A 125 -8.74 -6.03 -7.60
CA GLN A 125 -8.92 -7.45 -7.28
C GLN A 125 -10.34 -7.91 -7.62
N GLU A 126 -11.37 -7.10 -7.36
CA GLU A 126 -12.75 -7.41 -7.75
C GLU A 126 -12.92 -7.50 -9.26
N TRP A 127 -12.14 -6.73 -10.03
CA TRP A 127 -12.17 -6.74 -11.48
C TRP A 127 -11.42 -7.92 -12.11
N LEU A 128 -10.49 -8.53 -11.36
CA LEU A 128 -9.63 -9.61 -11.83
C LEU A 128 -10.10 -10.96 -11.29
N ASP A 129 -10.71 -11.78 -12.15
CA ASP A 129 -11.05 -13.15 -11.80
C ASP A 129 -9.78 -14.03 -11.74
N GLY A 130 -9.38 -14.43 -10.53
CA GLY A 130 -8.23 -15.31 -10.31
C GLY A 130 -8.27 -16.60 -11.14
N ARG A 131 -9.47 -17.13 -11.44
CA ARG A 131 -9.62 -18.30 -12.33
C ARG A 131 -9.28 -17.97 -13.77
N ALA A 132 -9.61 -16.78 -14.25
CA ALA A 132 -9.25 -16.32 -15.58
C ALA A 132 -7.73 -16.13 -15.70
N LEU A 133 -7.07 -15.59 -14.66
CA LEU A 133 -5.62 -15.44 -14.62
C LEU A 133 -4.91 -16.80 -14.61
N ALA A 134 -5.38 -17.73 -13.76
CA ALA A 134 -4.89 -19.11 -13.75
C ALA A 134 -5.14 -19.79 -15.11
N GLY A 135 -6.31 -19.57 -15.71
CA GLY A 135 -6.64 -20.03 -17.05
C GLY A 135 -5.69 -19.50 -18.12
N LEU A 136 -5.32 -18.22 -18.06
CA LEU A 136 -4.36 -17.62 -18.98
C LEU A 136 -2.96 -18.25 -18.85
N PHE A 137 -2.51 -18.48 -17.61
CA PHE A 137 -1.27 -19.19 -17.32
C PHE A 137 -1.29 -20.62 -17.86
N ILE A 138 -2.32 -21.38 -17.52
CA ILE A 138 -2.49 -22.78 -17.94
C ILE A 138 -2.58 -22.87 -19.46
N LEU A 139 -3.34 -21.98 -20.10
CA LEU A 139 -3.48 -21.95 -21.56
C LEU A 139 -2.14 -21.67 -22.24
N GLY A 140 -1.39 -20.68 -21.78
CA GLY A 140 -0.05 -20.38 -22.32
C GLY A 140 0.90 -21.56 -22.16
N ALA A 141 0.95 -22.16 -20.97
CA ALA A 141 1.76 -23.34 -20.69
C ALA A 141 1.34 -24.56 -21.52
N ALA A 142 0.04 -24.79 -21.68
CA ALA A 142 -0.51 -25.88 -22.46
C ALA A 142 -0.21 -25.74 -23.95
N ILE A 143 -0.35 -24.53 -24.52
CA ILE A 143 0.01 -24.27 -25.92
C ILE A 143 1.50 -24.48 -26.13
N PHE A 144 2.35 -23.93 -25.26
CA PHE A 144 3.80 -24.11 -25.34
C PHE A 144 4.18 -25.60 -25.27
N GLY A 145 3.64 -26.34 -24.29
CA GLY A 145 3.85 -27.77 -24.15
C GLY A 145 3.34 -28.56 -25.35
N ALA A 146 2.15 -28.23 -25.86
CA ALA A 146 1.58 -28.88 -27.04
C ALA A 146 2.45 -28.68 -28.29
N VAL A 147 3.04 -27.50 -28.48
CA VAL A 147 4.00 -27.27 -29.59
C VAL A 147 5.29 -28.05 -29.36
N ALA A 148 5.84 -28.01 -28.14
CA ALA A 148 7.10 -28.67 -27.80
C ALA A 148 7.03 -30.19 -27.99
N PHE A 149 6.01 -30.84 -27.44
CA PHE A 149 5.81 -32.29 -27.53
C PHE A 149 5.10 -32.71 -28.81
N GLY A 150 4.29 -31.83 -29.42
CA GLY A 150 3.62 -32.10 -30.69
C GLY A 150 4.60 -32.35 -31.83
N ALA A 151 5.78 -31.74 -31.80
CA ALA A 151 6.84 -31.99 -32.77
C ALA A 151 7.25 -33.49 -32.83
N LEU A 152 7.22 -34.20 -31.70
CA LEU A 152 7.50 -35.64 -31.62
C LEU A 152 6.48 -36.47 -32.40
N LEU A 153 5.21 -36.05 -32.43
CA LEU A 153 4.15 -36.74 -33.19
C LEU A 153 4.34 -36.59 -34.70
N TYR A 154 5.08 -35.57 -35.14
CA TYR A 154 5.46 -35.34 -36.53
C TYR A 154 6.82 -35.97 -36.88
N GLY A 155 7.46 -36.68 -35.94
CA GLY A 155 8.74 -37.36 -36.14
C GLY A 155 9.98 -36.46 -36.00
N GLY A 156 9.83 -35.25 -35.46
CA GLY A 156 10.95 -34.39 -35.07
C GLY A 156 11.35 -34.56 -33.60
N ASP A 157 12.31 -33.76 -33.16
CA ASP A 157 12.72 -33.61 -31.77
C ASP A 157 11.85 -32.58 -31.01
N VAL A 158 12.01 -32.51 -29.68
CA VAL A 158 11.27 -31.56 -28.85
C VAL A 158 11.53 -30.13 -29.31
N LEU A 159 10.45 -29.38 -29.53
CA LEU A 159 10.47 -27.98 -29.98
C LEU A 159 11.02 -27.77 -31.42
N GLU A 160 11.07 -28.82 -32.24
CA GLU A 160 11.48 -28.72 -33.64
C GLU A 160 10.38 -28.08 -34.50
N LEU A 161 10.40 -26.75 -34.67
CA LEU A 161 9.27 -26.02 -35.24
C LEU A 161 9.03 -26.23 -36.74
N PHE A 162 10.03 -26.68 -37.49
CA PHE A 162 9.93 -26.82 -38.96
C PHE A 162 9.22 -28.10 -39.41
N VAL A 163 8.89 -29.02 -38.49
CA VAL A 163 8.10 -30.23 -38.80
C VAL A 163 6.61 -29.94 -38.94
N PHE A 164 6.15 -28.79 -38.43
CA PHE A 164 4.76 -28.37 -38.52
C PHE A 164 4.41 -27.84 -39.93
N PRO A 165 3.14 -27.92 -40.37
CA PRO A 165 2.72 -27.49 -41.71
C PRO A 165 2.68 -25.96 -41.90
N LEU A 166 2.92 -25.18 -40.84
CA LEU A 166 2.99 -23.72 -40.87
C LEU A 166 4.43 -23.25 -41.10
N SER A 167 4.62 -22.00 -41.54
CA SER A 167 5.96 -21.41 -41.61
C SER A 167 6.60 -21.35 -40.22
N VAL A 168 7.92 -21.51 -40.16
CA VAL A 168 8.70 -21.42 -38.91
C VAL A 168 8.43 -20.08 -38.22
N GLU A 169 8.34 -18.98 -38.97
CA GLU A 169 8.00 -17.66 -38.43
C GLU A 169 6.66 -17.65 -37.69
N ASN A 170 5.61 -18.26 -38.26
CA ASN A 170 4.30 -18.33 -37.63
C ASN A 170 4.30 -19.25 -36.40
N MET A 171 5.07 -20.34 -36.43
CA MET A 171 5.25 -21.22 -35.28
C MET A 171 5.98 -20.51 -34.13
N VAL A 172 7.03 -19.74 -34.44
CA VAL A 172 7.74 -18.95 -33.42
C VAL A 172 6.81 -17.90 -32.83
N LYS A 173 6.05 -17.16 -33.65
CA LYS A 173 5.05 -16.18 -33.16
C LYS A 173 3.99 -16.82 -32.26
N LEU A 174 3.52 -18.01 -32.59
CA LEU A 174 2.57 -18.76 -31.75
C LEU A 174 3.18 -19.11 -30.39
N VAL A 175 4.43 -19.58 -30.37
CA VAL A 175 5.19 -19.83 -29.14
C VAL A 175 5.39 -18.55 -28.35
N GLU A 176 5.70 -17.43 -29.01
CA GLU A 176 5.87 -16.13 -28.36
C GLU A 176 4.58 -15.65 -27.69
N VAL A 177 3.44 -15.76 -28.36
CA VAL A 177 2.13 -15.41 -27.78
C VAL A 177 1.80 -16.32 -26.58
N ALA A 178 2.08 -17.62 -26.68
CA ALA A 178 1.85 -18.56 -25.59
C ALA A 178 2.69 -18.22 -24.35
N ILE A 179 3.97 -17.92 -24.54
CA ILE A 179 4.87 -17.52 -23.44
C ILE A 179 4.46 -16.15 -22.88
N ALA A 180 4.07 -15.19 -23.72
CA ALA A 180 3.63 -13.87 -23.25
C ALA A 180 2.37 -13.96 -22.38
N ALA A 181 1.39 -14.78 -22.78
CA ALA A 181 0.20 -15.06 -21.98
C ALA A 181 0.55 -15.72 -20.64
N LEU A 182 1.43 -16.73 -20.67
CA LEU A 182 1.95 -17.39 -19.47
C LEU A 182 2.58 -16.38 -18.51
N VAL A 183 3.51 -15.56 -19.00
CA VAL A 183 4.26 -14.57 -18.20
C VAL A 183 3.31 -13.52 -17.63
N ALA A 184 2.39 -12.99 -18.46
CA ALA A 184 1.41 -12.03 -18.00
C ALA A 184 0.52 -12.63 -16.89
N GLY A 185 0.00 -13.83 -17.10
CA GLY A 185 -0.83 -14.53 -16.11
C GLY A 185 -0.12 -14.73 -14.78
N VAL A 186 1.14 -15.18 -14.80
CA VAL A 186 1.94 -15.36 -13.57
C VAL A 186 2.15 -14.03 -12.86
N ILE A 187 2.62 -12.99 -13.55
CA ILE A 187 2.95 -11.72 -12.89
C ILE A 187 1.70 -11.07 -12.32
N ILE A 188 0.60 -11.05 -13.07
CA ILE A 188 -0.66 -10.47 -12.58
C ILE A 188 -1.17 -11.29 -11.40
N GLY A 189 -1.14 -12.63 -11.49
CA GLY A 189 -1.55 -13.52 -10.41
C GLY A 189 -0.74 -13.31 -9.14
N LEU A 190 0.58 -13.15 -9.26
CA LEU A 190 1.47 -12.85 -8.14
C LEU A 190 1.19 -11.47 -7.54
N VAL A 191 0.91 -10.45 -8.35
CA VAL A 191 0.56 -9.11 -7.88
C VAL A 191 -0.76 -9.15 -7.09
N VAL A 192 -1.78 -9.84 -7.62
CA VAL A 192 -3.08 -9.99 -6.96
C VAL A 192 -2.93 -10.77 -5.65
N TRP A 193 -2.20 -11.88 -5.67
CA TRP A 193 -1.94 -12.68 -4.48
C TRP A 193 -1.18 -11.90 -3.40
N LEU A 194 -0.16 -11.13 -3.79
CA LEU A 194 0.58 -10.27 -2.87
C LEU A 194 -0.32 -9.17 -2.28
N ALA A 195 -1.18 -8.59 -3.10
CA ALA A 195 -2.09 -7.53 -2.69
C ALA A 195 -3.24 -8.04 -1.79
N ALA A 196 -3.61 -9.32 -1.87
CA ALA A 196 -4.63 -9.92 -1.00
C ALA A 196 -4.13 -10.10 0.45
N GLY A 197 -2.81 -10.05 0.67
CA GLY A 197 -2.20 -10.28 1.99
C GLY A 197 -2.19 -11.76 2.37
N PHE A 198 -1.23 -12.15 3.22
CA PHE A 198 -1.18 -13.49 3.80
C PHE A 198 -2.25 -13.60 4.89
N GLY A 199 -3.47 -13.99 4.52
CA GLY A 199 -4.47 -14.40 5.50
C GLY A 199 -3.95 -15.59 6.31
N GLU A 200 -4.00 -15.48 7.64
CA GLU A 200 -3.74 -16.59 8.55
C GLU A 200 -4.59 -17.81 8.15
N GLY A 201 -3.93 -18.93 7.88
CA GLY A 201 -4.55 -20.26 7.85
C GLY A 201 -5.23 -20.61 6.52
N GLY A 202 -4.59 -21.54 5.79
CA GLY A 202 -5.08 -22.07 4.54
C GLY A 202 -6.50 -22.62 4.61
N GLU A 203 -7.38 -22.03 3.82
CA GLU A 203 -8.37 -22.78 3.06
C GLU A 203 -8.23 -22.32 1.61
N SER A 204 -7.58 -23.17 0.81
CA SER A 204 -7.45 -23.00 -0.62
C SER A 204 -8.82 -23.14 -1.27
N ILE A 205 -9.22 -22.13 -2.05
CA ILE A 205 -10.31 -22.17 -3.03
C ILE A 205 -10.05 -23.20 -4.13
#